data_AF-A0A2T7NLJ5-F1
#
_entry.id   AF-A0A2T7NLJ5-F1
#
_cell.length_a   1.000
_cell.length_b   1.000
_cell.length_c   1.000
_cell.angle_alpha   90.00
_cell.angle_beta   90.00
_cell.angle_gamma   90.00
#
_symmetry.space_group_name_H-M   'P 1'
#
loop_
_entity.id
_entity.type
_entity.pdbx_description
1 polymer ?
#
loop_
_entity_poly.entity_id
_entity_poly.type
_entity_poly.pdbx_seq_one_letter_code
_entity_poly.pdbx_strand_id
1 'polypeptide(L)'
;MAATSLQPHERECAVCTNEFTTPKILPCGHLLCRECVISWMDSKADASCPLCRCPIVQPTAQVDRSSTDVADALPTDFVTEALLESARVLAKDHICCGCADVTAGFICMQCLDMMCQSCCMIHRKFSATCSHDVESVRTVTPERLAASRPALCADHGDKHAEIVCVDHGLAVCASCTVTRHRKCKAVRELQTEMTSSKSTIAILTCMIDNAELNLEEAIAKLDSRLQEVGDNEQNDMAQVDIHCQRLHHVVDDFCNTLKERTHESHSQLRKSLRDAKNVLAEQQVKVTSHKRMLTRATTVAPRPGLIFATKALTDRVNYLDINVKLAGDVLRNPSTNAGFCESVVRRIEKELHGIIDPRAKSQVKHFLLLFDDNGGGGCVVIVDDDDDEANRKPTILLKIKMKSKEFNSLIICDSSSKIFNIH
;
A
#
# COMPACT_ATOMS: atom_id res chain seq x y z
N MET A 1 -11.14 -10.64 35.39
CA MET A 1 -10.50 -11.66 34.54
C MET A 1 -11.44 -12.84 34.48
N ALA A 2 -12.11 -13.03 33.35
CA ALA A 2 -13.04 -14.13 33.16
C ALA A 2 -12.27 -15.45 33.14
N ALA A 3 -12.76 -16.46 33.85
CA ALA A 3 -12.22 -17.81 33.81
C ALA A 3 -12.48 -18.37 32.41
N THR A 4 -11.45 -18.41 31.56
CA THR A 4 -11.51 -19.03 30.25
C THR A 4 -11.40 -20.54 30.48
N SER A 5 -12.53 -21.24 30.39
CA SER A 5 -12.52 -22.70 30.24
C SER A 5 -11.68 -23.03 29.01
N LEU A 6 -10.61 -23.83 29.17
CA LEU A 6 -9.77 -24.19 28.02
C LEU A 6 -10.64 -24.76 26.90
N GLN A 7 -10.63 -24.09 25.76
CA GLN A 7 -11.35 -24.52 24.58
C GLN A 7 -10.80 -25.88 24.12
N PRO A 8 -11.59 -26.74 23.43
CA PRO A 8 -11.12 -28.06 22.99
C PRO A 8 -9.81 -28.02 22.18
N HIS A 9 -9.65 -27.00 21.32
CA HIS A 9 -8.46 -26.80 20.50
C HIS A 9 -7.20 -26.42 21.30
N GLU A 10 -7.35 -25.99 22.55
CA GLU A 10 -6.22 -25.66 23.44
C GLU A 10 -5.72 -26.89 24.21
N ARG A 11 -6.41 -28.03 24.09
CA ARG A 11 -6.08 -29.29 24.78
C ARG A 11 -5.45 -30.33 23.87
N GLU A 12 -5.51 -30.11 22.57
CA GLU A 12 -5.12 -31.06 21.54
C GLU A 12 -3.77 -30.72 20.92
N CYS A 13 -2.97 -31.75 20.68
CA CYS A 13 -1.72 -31.62 19.97
C CYS A 13 -1.96 -31.47 18.46
N ALA A 14 -1.43 -30.42 17.85
CA ALA A 14 -1.62 -30.14 16.42
C ALA A 14 -1.04 -31.21 15.47
N VAL A 15 -0.21 -32.13 15.98
CA VAL A 15 0.40 -33.21 15.18
C VAL A 15 -0.42 -34.50 15.24
N CYS A 16 -0.80 -34.96 16.44
CA CYS A 16 -1.54 -36.22 16.60
C CYS A 16 -3.05 -36.03 16.77
N THR A 17 -3.52 -34.79 16.86
CA THR A 17 -4.94 -34.39 17.04
C THR A 17 -5.61 -35.06 18.24
N ASN A 18 -4.83 -35.48 19.23
CA ASN A 18 -5.29 -36.06 20.49
C ASN A 18 -4.94 -35.11 21.64
N GLU A 19 -5.53 -35.33 22.82
CA GLU A 19 -5.12 -34.62 24.04
C GLU A 19 -3.61 -34.72 24.27
N PHE A 20 -3.00 -33.64 24.78
CA PHE A 20 -1.58 -33.66 25.07
C PHE A 20 -1.18 -34.78 26.04
N THR A 21 -0.10 -35.46 25.69
CA THR A 21 0.60 -36.42 26.56
C THR A 21 2.04 -35.94 26.69
N THR A 22 2.44 -35.54 27.90
CA THR A 22 3.73 -34.90 28.20
C THR A 22 4.03 -33.75 27.23
N PRO A 23 3.25 -32.65 27.28
CA PRO A 23 3.40 -31.52 26.38
C PRO A 23 4.77 -30.85 26.56
N LYS A 24 5.46 -30.58 25.45
CA LYS A 24 6.78 -29.93 25.42
C LYS A 24 6.66 -28.55 24.78
N ILE A 25 7.29 -27.57 25.41
CA ILE A 25 7.35 -26.18 24.95
C ILE A 25 8.53 -26.06 23.98
N LEU A 26 8.23 -25.81 22.71
CA LEU A 26 9.23 -25.55 21.68
C LEU A 26 9.87 -24.17 21.91
N PRO A 27 11.08 -23.88 21.36
CA PRO A 27 11.72 -22.57 21.50
C PRO A 27 10.88 -21.40 20.96
N CYS A 28 9.97 -21.68 20.03
CA CYS A 28 9.02 -20.71 19.48
C CYS A 28 7.73 -20.53 20.31
N GLY A 29 7.60 -21.22 21.45
CA GLY A 29 6.45 -21.16 22.35
C GLY A 29 5.32 -22.15 22.04
N HIS A 30 5.33 -22.80 20.88
CA HIS A 30 4.30 -23.80 20.53
C HIS A 30 4.42 -25.09 21.36
N LEU A 31 3.29 -25.74 21.60
CA LEU A 31 3.18 -26.99 22.36
C LEU A 31 2.98 -28.20 21.44
N LEU A 32 3.70 -29.29 21.71
CA LEU A 32 3.52 -30.60 21.07
C LEU A 32 3.71 -31.72 22.10
N CYS A 33 3.10 -32.89 21.92
CA CYS A 33 3.43 -34.07 22.72
C CYS A 33 4.90 -34.45 22.52
N ARG A 34 5.57 -34.96 23.57
CA ARG A 34 6.94 -35.47 23.48
C ARG A 34 7.15 -36.41 22.29
N GLU A 35 6.31 -37.43 22.14
CA GLU A 35 6.40 -38.39 21.04
C GLU A 35 6.16 -37.76 19.66
N CYS A 36 5.33 -36.71 19.60
CA CYS A 36 5.10 -35.96 18.37
C CYS A 36 6.32 -35.14 17.97
N VAL A 37 7.05 -34.57 18.93
CA VAL A 37 8.33 -33.88 18.66
C VAL A 37 9.34 -34.86 18.08
N ILE A 38 9.51 -36.03 18.72
CA ILE A 38 10.43 -37.08 18.28
C ILE A 38 10.09 -37.55 16.87
N SER A 39 8.84 -37.98 16.66
CA SER A 39 8.37 -38.47 15.37
C SER A 39 8.49 -37.43 14.25
N TRP A 40 8.20 -36.16 14.55
CA TRP A 40 8.33 -35.08 13.59
C TRP A 40 9.79 -34.84 13.18
N MET A 41 10.70 -34.81 14.16
CA MET A 41 12.13 -34.64 13.92
C MET A 41 12.75 -35.81 13.16
N ASP A 42 12.33 -37.04 13.45
CA ASP A 42 12.83 -38.22 12.73
C ASP A 42 12.34 -38.28 11.28
N SER A 43 11.18 -37.66 11.00
CA SER A 43 10.55 -37.67 9.67
C SER A 43 11.01 -36.52 8.77
N LYS A 44 11.65 -35.48 9.32
CA LYS A 44 12.00 -34.23 8.61
C LYS A 44 13.46 -33.87 8.83
N ALA A 45 14.18 -33.61 7.74
CA ALA A 45 15.59 -33.20 7.82
C ALA A 45 15.78 -31.81 8.46
N ASP A 46 14.77 -30.94 8.32
CA ASP A 46 14.70 -29.63 8.95
C ASP A 46 13.98 -29.76 10.30
N ALA A 47 14.72 -29.92 11.39
CA ALA A 47 14.21 -29.97 12.76
C ALA A 47 13.54 -28.63 13.17
N SER A 48 12.38 -28.35 12.59
CA SER A 48 11.63 -27.10 12.66
C SER A 48 10.21 -27.34 13.17
N CYS A 49 9.63 -26.34 13.81
CA CYS A 49 8.28 -26.39 14.34
C CYS A 49 7.25 -26.58 13.21
N PRO A 50 6.31 -27.54 13.31
CA PRO A 50 5.30 -27.77 12.26
C PRO A 50 4.33 -26.59 12.08
N LEU A 51 4.19 -25.71 13.07
CA LEU A 51 3.22 -24.62 13.07
C LEU A 51 3.78 -23.32 12.48
N CYS A 52 5.01 -22.95 12.85
CA CYS A 52 5.63 -21.68 12.43
C CYS A 52 6.97 -21.83 11.71
N ARG A 53 7.47 -23.07 11.54
CA ARG A 53 8.75 -23.40 10.88
C ARG A 53 10.00 -22.83 11.58
N CYS A 54 9.88 -22.30 12.79
CA CYS A 54 11.04 -21.91 13.60
C CYS A 54 11.87 -23.13 13.99
N PRO A 55 13.21 -23.05 14.02
CA PRO A 55 14.07 -24.15 14.44
C PRO A 55 13.75 -24.65 15.86
N ILE A 56 13.66 -25.97 16.03
CA ILE A 56 13.52 -26.63 17.34
C ILE A 56 14.88 -26.74 18.02
N VAL A 57 15.94 -26.96 17.23
CA VAL A 57 17.32 -27.03 17.70
C VAL A 57 18.06 -25.79 17.22
N GLN A 58 18.80 -25.14 18.12
CA GLN A 58 19.65 -24.01 17.73
C GLN A 58 20.83 -24.52 16.88
N PRO A 59 21.25 -23.78 15.83
CA PRO A 59 22.33 -24.20 14.92
C PRO A 59 23.66 -24.55 15.60
N THR A 60 23.92 -24.01 16.80
CA THR A 60 25.16 -24.22 17.56
C THR A 60 25.18 -25.51 18.39
N ALA A 61 24.07 -26.25 18.48
CA ALA A 61 23.93 -27.47 19.28
C ALA A 61 23.99 -28.78 18.45
N GLN A 62 24.46 -28.70 17.20
CA GLN A 62 24.47 -29.79 16.18
C GLN A 62 25.41 -30.99 16.47
N VAL A 63 25.76 -31.28 17.72
CA VAL A 63 26.58 -32.45 18.05
C VAL A 63 25.66 -33.62 18.42
N ASP A 64 25.51 -34.60 17.53
CA ASP A 64 25.00 -35.98 17.73
C ASP A 64 23.91 -36.21 18.80
N ARG A 65 22.96 -35.28 18.97
CA ARG A 65 21.82 -35.49 19.86
C ARG A 65 20.71 -36.20 19.11
N SER A 66 20.23 -37.30 19.66
CA SER A 66 19.04 -37.97 19.12
C SER A 66 17.82 -37.05 19.24
N SER A 67 16.80 -37.27 18.41
CA SER A 67 15.50 -36.60 18.54
C SER A 67 14.89 -36.76 19.93
N THR A 68 15.16 -37.90 20.58
CA THR A 68 14.75 -38.18 21.97
C THR A 68 15.46 -37.25 22.96
N ASP A 69 16.78 -37.09 22.87
CA ASP A 69 17.55 -36.21 23.75
C ASP A 69 17.11 -34.75 23.60
N VAL A 70 16.83 -34.33 22.37
CA VAL A 70 16.30 -32.99 22.08
C VAL A 70 14.93 -32.82 22.72
N ALA A 71 14.02 -33.76 22.48
CA ALA A 71 12.67 -33.70 23.06
C ALA A 71 12.75 -33.66 24.59
N ASP A 72 13.57 -34.49 25.24
CA ASP A 72 13.68 -34.55 26.70
C ASP A 72 14.25 -33.26 27.31
N ALA A 73 15.17 -32.60 26.61
CA ALA A 73 15.74 -31.32 27.02
C ALA A 73 14.76 -30.14 26.93
N LEU A 74 13.67 -30.25 26.16
CA LEU A 74 12.66 -29.20 26.08
C LEU A 74 11.87 -29.10 27.40
N PRO A 75 11.48 -27.90 27.86
CA PRO A 75 10.62 -27.77 29.03
C PRO A 75 9.28 -28.48 28.84
N THR A 76 8.81 -29.19 29.85
CA THR A 76 7.45 -29.72 29.89
C THR A 76 6.49 -28.63 30.35
N ASP A 77 5.34 -28.50 29.69
CA ASP A 77 4.27 -27.61 30.14
C ASP A 77 3.43 -28.27 31.25
N PHE A 78 3.90 -28.09 32.48
CA PHE A 78 3.23 -28.61 33.67
C PHE A 78 1.86 -27.97 33.92
N VAL A 79 1.58 -26.79 33.35
CA VAL A 79 0.27 -26.15 33.47
C VAL A 79 -0.75 -26.91 32.64
N THR A 80 -0.48 -27.13 31.35
CA THR A 80 -1.35 -27.93 30.48
C THR A 80 -1.52 -29.35 31.01
N GLU A 81 -0.45 -30.00 31.45
CA GLU A 81 -0.53 -31.35 32.04
C GLU A 81 -1.44 -31.39 33.27
N ALA A 82 -1.29 -30.45 34.22
CA ALA A 82 -2.11 -30.39 35.42
C ALA A 82 -3.59 -30.08 35.13
N LEU A 83 -3.85 -29.25 34.11
CA LEU A 83 -5.20 -28.90 33.66
C LEU A 83 -5.90 -30.08 32.99
N LEU A 84 -5.21 -30.79 32.09
CA LEU A 84 -5.76 -31.98 31.43
C LEU A 84 -6.07 -33.07 32.45
N GLU A 85 -5.17 -33.33 33.38
CA GLU A 85 -5.42 -34.34 34.42
C GLU A 85 -6.60 -33.92 35.32
N SER A 86 -6.72 -32.63 35.66
CA SER A 86 -7.85 -32.13 36.44
C SER A 86 -9.17 -32.21 35.68
N ALA A 87 -9.15 -31.93 34.38
CA ALA A 87 -10.31 -32.10 33.51
C ALA A 87 -10.73 -33.57 33.41
N ARG A 88 -9.78 -34.50 33.28
CA ARG A 88 -10.05 -35.95 33.28
C ARG A 88 -10.67 -36.42 34.58
N VAL A 89 -10.20 -35.93 35.74
CA VAL A 89 -10.80 -36.24 37.03
C VAL A 89 -12.26 -35.79 37.07
N LEU A 90 -12.57 -34.56 36.65
CA LEU A 90 -13.92 -34.01 36.69
C LEU A 90 -14.88 -34.59 35.64
N ALA A 91 -14.34 -35.14 34.55
CA ALA A 91 -15.10 -35.79 33.48
C ALA A 91 -15.53 -37.24 33.82
N LYS A 92 -14.92 -37.87 34.84
CA LYS A 92 -15.35 -39.20 35.31
C LYS A 92 -16.76 -39.13 35.89
N ASP A 93 -17.45 -40.27 35.89
CA ASP A 93 -18.73 -40.40 36.59
C ASP A 93 -18.56 -39.98 38.05
N HIS A 94 -19.44 -39.10 38.52
CA HIS A 94 -19.40 -38.56 39.89
C HIS A 94 -19.90 -39.62 40.86
N ILE A 95 -19.10 -40.65 41.10
CA ILE A 95 -19.38 -41.77 42.00
C ILE A 95 -18.54 -41.63 43.25
N CYS A 96 -19.14 -41.89 44.40
CA CYS A 96 -18.51 -41.81 45.70
C CYS A 96 -17.43 -42.89 45.86
N CYS A 97 -16.20 -42.50 46.19
CA CYS A 97 -15.08 -43.44 46.32
C CYS A 97 -15.29 -44.51 47.42
N GLY A 98 -16.04 -44.18 48.47
CA GLY A 98 -16.27 -45.05 49.62
C GLY A 98 -17.63 -45.76 49.65
N CYS A 99 -18.49 -45.58 48.64
CA CYS A 99 -19.84 -46.17 48.60
C CYS A 99 -20.15 -46.74 47.22
N ALA A 100 -20.69 -47.96 47.17
CA ALA A 100 -21.12 -48.56 45.90
C ALA A 100 -22.30 -47.78 45.31
N ASP A 101 -22.18 -47.37 44.04
CA ASP A 101 -23.23 -46.76 43.22
C ASP A 101 -23.89 -45.49 43.79
N VAL A 102 -23.24 -44.78 44.71
CA VAL A 102 -23.75 -43.52 45.25
C VAL A 102 -23.13 -42.35 44.51
N THR A 103 -23.96 -41.43 44.03
CA THR A 103 -23.48 -40.19 43.40
C THR A 103 -22.71 -39.32 44.39
N ALA A 104 -21.50 -38.91 43.99
CA ALA A 104 -20.70 -37.92 44.69
C ALA A 104 -21.21 -36.50 44.41
N GLY A 105 -21.38 -35.71 45.47
CA GLY A 105 -21.68 -34.28 45.35
C GLY A 105 -20.45 -33.40 45.54
N PHE A 106 -19.38 -33.96 46.08
CA PHE A 106 -18.22 -33.22 46.56
C PHE A 106 -16.92 -33.86 46.10
N ILE A 107 -15.86 -33.07 46.02
CA ILE A 107 -14.49 -33.52 45.74
C ILE A 107 -13.54 -32.88 46.75
N CYS A 108 -12.62 -33.68 47.29
CA CYS A 108 -11.51 -33.17 48.08
C CYS A 108 -10.39 -32.67 47.15
N MET A 109 -9.92 -31.45 47.37
CA MET A 109 -8.92 -30.79 46.51
C MET A 109 -7.52 -31.38 46.67
N GLN A 110 -7.22 -31.98 47.82
CA GLN A 110 -5.93 -32.59 48.14
C GLN A 110 -5.89 -34.09 47.78
N CYS A 111 -6.96 -34.83 48.04
CA CYS A 111 -7.05 -36.26 47.76
C CYS A 111 -7.51 -36.58 46.33
N LEU A 112 -8.20 -35.64 45.67
CA LEU A 112 -8.93 -35.85 44.41
C LEU A 112 -10.05 -36.91 44.52
N ASP A 113 -10.43 -37.26 45.75
CA ASP A 113 -11.51 -38.20 46.05
C ASP A 113 -12.88 -37.53 45.92
N MET A 114 -13.74 -38.13 45.10
CA MET A 114 -15.15 -37.74 44.98
C MET A 114 -15.99 -38.45 46.04
N MET A 115 -16.83 -37.71 46.76
CA MET A 115 -17.56 -38.20 47.93
C MET A 115 -19.03 -37.77 47.92
N CYS A 116 -19.91 -38.64 48.41
CA CYS A 116 -21.27 -38.27 48.79
C CYS A 116 -21.27 -37.41 50.06
N GLN A 117 -22.42 -36.83 50.43
CA GLN A 117 -22.55 -35.99 51.62
C GLN A 117 -22.06 -36.69 52.90
N SER A 118 -22.40 -37.96 53.09
CA SER A 118 -22.03 -38.72 54.29
C SER A 118 -20.52 -38.95 54.38
N CYS A 119 -19.89 -39.37 53.28
CA CYS A 119 -18.43 -39.56 53.21
C CYS A 119 -17.68 -38.24 53.39
N CYS A 120 -18.18 -37.13 52.82
CA CYS A 120 -17.63 -35.80 53.03
C CYS A 120 -17.65 -35.39 54.52
N MET A 121 -18.76 -35.66 55.24
CA MET A 121 -18.84 -35.38 56.68
C MET A 121 -17.83 -36.20 57.49
N ILE A 122 -17.59 -37.45 57.10
CA ILE A 122 -16.59 -38.31 57.77
C ILE A 122 -15.17 -37.79 57.46
N HIS A 123 -14.89 -37.48 56.20
CA HIS A 123 -13.61 -36.94 55.75
C HIS A 123 -13.22 -35.68 56.52
N ARG A 124 -14.17 -34.76 56.74
CA ARG A 124 -13.95 -33.53 57.53
C ARG A 124 -13.73 -33.78 59.02
N LYS A 125 -14.15 -34.92 59.56
CA LYS A 125 -14.00 -35.28 60.99
C LYS A 125 -12.79 -36.17 61.24
N PHE A 126 -12.23 -36.79 60.21
CA PHE A 126 -11.10 -37.68 60.34
C PHE A 126 -9.80 -36.87 60.49
N SER A 127 -8.98 -37.19 61.48
CA SER A 127 -7.83 -36.36 61.86
C SER A 127 -6.79 -36.19 60.74
N ALA A 128 -6.71 -37.14 59.81
CA ALA A 128 -5.78 -37.05 58.68
C ALA A 128 -6.28 -36.13 57.55
N THR A 129 -7.58 -35.81 57.49
CA THR A 129 -8.22 -35.14 56.35
C THR A 129 -9.12 -33.97 56.76
N CYS A 130 -9.22 -33.65 58.05
CA CYS A 130 -10.10 -32.60 58.57
C CYS A 130 -9.70 -31.18 58.13
N SER A 131 -8.44 -31.00 57.74
CA SER A 131 -7.90 -29.75 57.19
C SER A 131 -8.00 -29.66 55.67
N HIS A 132 -8.48 -30.70 54.99
CA HIS A 132 -8.60 -30.70 53.54
C HIS A 132 -9.76 -29.81 53.07
N ASP A 133 -9.55 -29.19 51.92
CA ASP A 133 -10.58 -28.38 51.28
C ASP A 133 -11.48 -29.29 50.44
N VAL A 134 -12.79 -29.10 50.58
CA VAL A 134 -13.79 -29.95 49.93
C VAL A 134 -14.83 -29.04 49.28
N GLU A 135 -14.90 -29.10 47.96
CA GLU A 135 -15.79 -28.29 47.12
C GLU A 135 -16.83 -29.16 46.40
N SER A 136 -17.83 -28.52 45.81
CA SER A 136 -18.84 -29.20 44.98
C SER A 136 -18.23 -29.62 43.65
N VAL A 137 -18.38 -30.90 43.29
CA VAL A 137 -17.87 -31.46 42.02
C VAL A 137 -18.50 -30.80 40.79
N ARG A 138 -19.68 -30.19 40.94
CA ARG A 138 -20.42 -29.52 39.85
C ARG A 138 -19.92 -28.11 39.55
N THR A 139 -19.26 -27.47 40.50
CA THR A 139 -18.86 -26.04 40.40
C THR A 139 -17.36 -25.84 40.31
N VAL A 140 -16.57 -26.82 40.76
CA VAL A 140 -15.12 -26.76 40.67
C VAL A 140 -14.68 -26.78 39.20
N THR A 141 -13.70 -25.94 38.86
CA THR A 141 -13.13 -25.91 37.51
C THR A 141 -11.82 -26.70 37.46
N PRO A 142 -11.39 -27.19 36.29
CA PRO A 142 -10.08 -27.83 36.13
C PRO A 142 -8.92 -26.94 36.61
N GLU A 143 -9.00 -25.63 36.42
CA GLU A 143 -7.99 -24.65 36.85
C GLU A 143 -7.92 -24.56 38.37
N ARG A 144 -9.06 -24.50 39.05
CA ARG A 144 -9.10 -24.47 40.52
C ARG A 144 -8.60 -25.80 41.11
N LEU A 145 -8.96 -26.92 40.49
CA LEU A 145 -8.50 -28.24 40.91
C LEU A 145 -6.99 -28.39 40.71
N ALA A 146 -6.45 -27.97 39.56
CA ALA A 146 -5.02 -27.99 39.27
C ALA A 146 -4.22 -27.09 40.23
N ALA A 147 -4.70 -25.87 40.49
CA ALA A 147 -4.03 -24.90 41.36
C ALA A 147 -4.00 -25.31 42.84
N SER A 148 -4.93 -26.17 43.26
CA SER A 148 -5.06 -26.60 44.66
C SER A 148 -4.30 -27.90 44.97
N ARG A 149 -3.62 -28.49 43.97
CA ARG A 149 -2.88 -29.73 44.16
C ARG A 149 -1.70 -29.53 45.11
N PRO A 150 -1.56 -30.38 46.14
CA PRO A 150 -0.38 -30.33 46.99
C PRO A 150 0.86 -30.65 46.16
N ALA A 151 1.96 -29.95 46.44
CA ALA A 151 3.25 -30.33 45.89
C ALA A 151 3.68 -31.65 46.55
N LEU A 152 3.83 -32.70 45.74
CA LEU A 152 4.30 -34.00 46.21
C LEU A 152 5.80 -34.13 45.97
N CYS A 153 6.47 -34.92 46.80
CA CYS A 153 7.90 -35.14 46.69
C CYS A 153 8.21 -35.96 45.44
N ALA A 154 9.07 -35.43 44.58
CA ALA A 154 9.46 -36.09 43.33
C ALA A 154 10.09 -37.49 43.55
N ASP A 155 10.78 -37.69 44.68
CA ASP A 155 11.37 -38.99 45.04
C ASP A 155 10.39 -39.93 45.78
N HIS A 156 9.36 -39.37 46.42
CA HIS A 156 8.36 -40.09 47.21
C HIS A 156 6.98 -39.50 46.88
N GLY A 157 6.37 -39.97 45.80
CA GLY A 157 5.15 -39.39 45.23
C GLY A 157 3.93 -39.36 46.16
N ASP A 158 4.02 -39.92 47.36
CA ASP A 158 3.00 -39.94 48.41
C ASP A 158 3.24 -38.89 49.53
N LYS A 159 4.44 -38.31 49.62
CA LYS A 159 4.81 -37.37 50.69
C LYS A 159 4.74 -35.92 50.22
N HIS A 160 4.34 -35.02 51.09
CA HIS A 160 4.33 -33.59 50.81
C HIS A 160 5.76 -33.06 50.61
N ALA A 161 5.93 -32.22 49.59
CA ALA A 161 7.14 -31.47 49.36
C ALA A 161 7.08 -30.13 50.07
N GLU A 162 8.12 -29.82 50.83
CA GLU A 162 8.26 -28.55 51.56
C GLU A 162 9.53 -27.80 51.11
N ILE A 163 10.40 -28.47 50.34
CA ILE A 163 11.74 -28.01 50.00
C ILE A 163 11.96 -28.22 48.50
N VAL A 164 12.63 -27.28 47.84
CA VAL A 164 13.11 -27.41 46.46
C VAL A 164 14.61 -27.66 46.48
N CYS A 165 15.05 -28.73 45.81
CA CYS A 165 16.44 -28.91 45.44
C CYS A 165 16.71 -28.17 44.13
N VAL A 166 17.41 -27.04 44.21
CA VAL A 166 17.71 -26.17 43.06
C VAL A 166 18.69 -26.86 42.11
N ASP A 167 19.63 -27.65 42.63
CA ASP A 167 20.62 -28.35 41.82
C ASP A 167 19.97 -29.37 40.86
N HIS A 168 18.83 -29.95 41.25
CA HIS A 168 18.10 -30.93 40.45
C HIS A 168 16.78 -30.40 39.87
N GLY A 169 16.33 -29.21 40.29
CA GLY A 169 15.04 -28.65 39.89
C GLY A 169 13.83 -29.44 40.40
N LEU A 170 13.93 -30.09 41.57
CA LEU A 170 12.90 -30.99 42.09
C LEU A 170 12.32 -30.50 43.43
N ALA A 171 11.00 -30.61 43.59
CA ALA A 171 10.31 -30.46 44.88
C ALA A 171 10.41 -31.77 45.68
N VAL A 172 10.91 -31.70 46.91
CA VAL A 172 11.22 -32.86 47.76
C VAL A 172 10.73 -32.67 49.20
N CYS A 173 10.49 -33.79 49.88
CA CYS A 173 10.16 -33.79 51.32
C CYS A 173 11.43 -33.62 52.18
N ALA A 174 11.25 -33.23 53.44
CA ALA A 174 12.36 -33.06 54.39
C ALA A 174 13.23 -34.31 54.58
N SER A 175 12.68 -35.52 54.39
CA SER A 175 13.47 -36.75 54.49
C SER A 175 14.44 -36.94 53.31
N CYS A 176 14.09 -36.43 52.12
CA CYS A 176 14.92 -36.55 50.93
C CYS A 176 16.14 -35.63 50.97
N THR A 177 16.03 -34.48 51.64
CA THR A 177 17.15 -33.52 51.74
C THR A 177 18.33 -34.11 52.50
N VAL A 178 18.07 -34.94 53.50
CA VAL A 178 19.13 -35.56 54.32
C VAL A 178 19.62 -36.91 53.77
N THR A 179 18.84 -37.55 52.90
CA THR A 179 19.17 -38.89 52.34
C THR A 179 19.75 -38.79 50.94
N ARG A 180 18.94 -38.39 49.95
CA ARG A 180 19.28 -38.38 48.52
C ARG A 180 19.94 -37.07 48.08
N HIS A 181 19.49 -35.95 48.66
CA HIS A 181 19.93 -34.60 48.29
C HIS A 181 20.93 -33.99 49.28
N ARG A 182 21.57 -34.82 50.11
CA ARG A 182 22.50 -34.36 51.17
C ARG A 182 23.73 -33.62 50.63
N LYS A 183 24.18 -33.97 49.42
CA LYS A 183 25.34 -33.37 48.77
C LYS A 183 24.98 -32.16 47.90
N CYS A 184 23.69 -31.88 47.73
CA CYS A 184 23.20 -30.74 46.98
C CYS A 184 23.53 -29.47 47.76
N LYS A 185 24.07 -28.47 47.07
CA LYS A 185 24.52 -27.20 47.64
C LYS A 185 23.36 -26.23 47.83
N ALA A 186 22.32 -26.33 47.01
CA ALA A 186 21.19 -25.42 47.05
C ALA A 186 19.87 -26.17 47.30
N VAL A 187 19.45 -26.17 48.56
CA VAL A 187 18.11 -26.59 49.00
C VAL A 187 17.41 -25.39 49.65
N ARG A 188 16.20 -25.09 49.22
CA ARG A 188 15.44 -23.90 49.65
C ARG A 188 14.02 -24.27 50.03
N GLU A 189 13.41 -23.50 50.92
CA GLU A 189 12.00 -23.66 51.25
C GLU A 189 11.11 -23.40 50.02
N LEU A 190 10.18 -24.31 49.76
CA LEU A 190 9.31 -24.29 48.57
C LEU A 190 8.47 -23.01 48.48
N GLN A 191 7.90 -22.56 49.59
CA GLN A 191 7.03 -21.36 49.61
C GLN A 191 7.80 -20.09 49.25
N THR A 192 9.03 -19.95 49.77
CA THR A 192 9.91 -18.82 49.46
C THR A 192 10.33 -18.82 47.98
N GLU A 193 10.68 -19.99 47.43
CA GLU A 193 11.02 -20.10 46.00
C GLU A 193 9.79 -19.87 45.09
N MET A 194 8.60 -20.29 45.51
CA MET A 194 7.35 -20.04 44.79
C MET A 194 7.00 -18.55 44.75
N THR A 195 7.17 -17.82 45.86
CA THR A 195 6.92 -16.37 45.89
C THR A 195 7.95 -15.59 45.05
N SER A 196 9.22 -16.01 45.08
CA SER A 196 10.26 -15.48 44.19
C SER A 196 9.95 -15.75 42.71
N SER A 197 9.54 -16.97 42.37
CA SER A 197 9.20 -17.32 40.99
C SER A 197 7.97 -16.53 40.50
N LYS A 198 6.95 -16.36 41.35
CA LYS A 198 5.78 -15.53 41.04
C LYS A 198 6.14 -14.07 40.76
N SER A 199 7.06 -13.49 41.52
CA SER A 199 7.50 -12.10 41.28
C SER A 199 8.30 -11.99 39.98
N THR A 200 9.18 -12.95 39.68
CA THR A 200 9.88 -13.01 38.39
C THR A 200 8.91 -13.11 37.22
N ILE A 201 7.91 -14.00 37.29
CA ILE A 201 6.89 -14.12 36.24
C ILE A 201 6.12 -12.81 36.08
N ALA A 202 5.72 -12.15 37.17
CA ALA A 202 5.01 -10.87 37.10
C ALA A 202 5.83 -9.77 36.41
N ILE A 203 7.16 -9.74 36.64
CA ILE A 203 8.06 -8.82 35.94
C ILE A 203 8.11 -9.16 34.44
N LEU A 204 8.27 -10.44 34.09
CA LEU A 204 8.32 -10.88 32.69
C LEU A 204 7.00 -10.57 31.96
N THR A 205 5.85 -10.78 32.60
CA THR A 205 4.54 -10.40 32.06
C THR A 205 4.49 -8.90 31.76
N CYS A 206 4.88 -8.05 32.72
CA CYS A 206 4.93 -6.61 32.52
C CYS A 206 5.86 -6.19 31.36
N MET A 207 7.01 -6.87 31.20
CA MET A 207 7.91 -6.62 30.07
C MET A 207 7.27 -6.95 28.72
N ILE A 208 6.55 -8.08 28.63
CA ILE A 208 5.85 -8.49 27.42
C ILE A 208 4.68 -7.55 27.12
N ASP A 209 3.86 -7.20 28.11
CA ASP A 209 2.74 -6.25 27.95
C ASP A 209 3.23 -4.90 27.42
N ASN A 210 4.34 -4.39 27.97
CA ASN A 210 4.94 -3.15 27.50
C ASN A 210 5.52 -3.29 26.08
N ALA A 211 6.11 -4.44 25.75
CA ALA A 211 6.61 -4.68 24.39
C ALA A 211 5.45 -4.76 23.37
N GLU A 212 4.34 -5.38 23.73
CA GLU A 212 3.12 -5.44 22.92
C GLU A 212 2.58 -4.04 22.64
N LEU A 213 2.39 -3.21 23.68
CA LEU A 213 1.94 -1.81 23.53
C LEU A 213 2.87 -0.98 22.62
N ASN A 214 4.19 -1.13 22.77
CA ASN A 214 5.14 -0.42 21.92
C ASN A 214 5.04 -0.85 20.45
N LEU A 215 4.78 -2.13 20.19
CA LEU A 215 4.59 -2.64 18.83
C LEU A 215 3.27 -2.11 18.24
N GLU A 216 2.18 -2.10 19.01
CA GLU A 216 0.90 -1.52 18.60
C GLU A 216 1.03 -0.03 18.24
N GLU A 217 1.72 0.75 19.06
CA GLU A 217 1.98 2.18 18.79
C GLU A 217 2.81 2.37 17.52
N ALA A 218 3.85 1.55 17.32
CA ALA A 218 4.69 1.60 16.13
C ALA A 218 3.90 1.26 14.85
N ILE A 219 3.03 0.24 14.92
CA ILE A 219 2.14 -0.13 13.82
C ILE A 219 1.18 1.03 13.49
N ALA A 220 0.51 1.59 14.49
CA ALA A 220 -0.42 2.70 14.29
C ALA A 220 0.26 3.94 13.66
N LYS A 221 1.52 4.21 14.03
CA LYS A 221 2.33 5.28 13.44
C LYS A 221 2.72 4.98 11.99
N LEU A 222 2.97 3.72 11.64
CA LEU A 222 3.24 3.34 10.25
C LEU A 222 1.98 3.44 9.40
N ASP A 223 0.83 3.02 9.92
CA ASP A 223 -0.46 3.12 9.22
C ASP A 223 -0.83 4.57 8.93
N SER A 224 -0.66 5.49 9.88
CA SER A 224 -0.91 6.92 9.64
C SER A 224 0.03 7.50 8.57
N ARG A 225 1.30 7.08 8.57
CA ARG A 225 2.26 7.49 7.53
C ARG A 225 1.94 6.91 6.16
N LEU A 226 1.45 5.68 6.08
CA LEU A 226 0.99 5.09 4.82
C LEU A 226 -0.21 5.85 4.27
N GLN A 227 -1.15 6.23 5.12
CA GLN A 227 -2.30 7.06 4.73
C GLN A 227 -1.85 8.45 4.25
N GLU A 228 -0.98 9.15 4.99
CA GLU A 228 -0.44 10.45 4.57
C GLU A 228 0.26 10.38 3.21
N VAL A 229 1.02 9.31 2.94
CA VAL A 229 1.67 9.12 1.63
C VAL A 229 0.63 8.95 0.53
N GLY A 230 -0.43 8.17 0.76
CA GLY A 230 -1.52 8.01 -0.21
C GLY A 230 -2.28 9.32 -0.48
N ASP A 231 -2.58 10.08 0.58
CA ASP A 231 -3.26 11.37 0.44
C ASP A 231 -2.38 12.40 -0.31
N ASN A 232 -1.07 12.42 -0.02
CA ASN A 232 -0.11 13.28 -0.73
C ASN A 232 0.03 12.88 -2.20
N GLU A 233 0.13 11.59 -2.52
CA GLU A 233 0.16 11.10 -3.91
C GLU A 233 -1.08 11.55 -4.68
N GLN A 234 -2.27 11.40 -4.09
CA GLN A 234 -3.52 11.84 -4.72
C GLN A 234 -3.55 13.36 -4.92
N ASN A 235 -3.09 14.14 -3.94
CA ASN A 235 -3.01 15.59 -4.05
C ASN A 235 -2.02 16.02 -5.14
N ASP A 236 -0.84 15.39 -5.20
CA ASP A 236 0.18 15.70 -6.21
C ASP A 236 -0.31 15.36 -7.62
N MET A 237 -0.99 14.21 -7.80
CA MET A 237 -1.64 13.86 -9.06
C MET A 237 -2.70 14.90 -9.47
N ALA A 238 -3.55 15.33 -8.53
CA ALA A 238 -4.54 16.36 -8.80
C ALA A 238 -3.90 17.70 -9.17
N GLN A 239 -2.76 18.06 -8.56
CA GLN A 239 -2.00 19.25 -8.95
C GLN A 239 -1.48 19.13 -10.38
N VAL A 240 -0.91 17.98 -10.76
CA VAL A 240 -0.47 17.73 -12.15
C VAL A 240 -1.63 17.93 -13.12
N ASP A 241 -2.79 17.34 -12.85
CA ASP A 241 -3.98 17.48 -13.69
C ASP A 241 -4.42 18.94 -13.86
N ILE A 242 -4.44 19.72 -12.77
CA ILE A 242 -4.76 21.15 -12.81
C ILE A 242 -3.79 21.91 -13.72
N HIS A 243 -2.49 21.63 -13.63
CA HIS A 243 -1.50 22.29 -14.46
C HIS A 243 -1.62 21.90 -15.94
N CYS A 244 -1.87 20.62 -16.23
CA CYS A 244 -2.16 20.16 -17.59
C CYS A 244 -3.38 20.85 -18.19
N GLN A 245 -4.47 21.00 -17.42
CA GLN A 245 -5.66 21.74 -17.86
C GLN A 245 -5.37 23.21 -18.14
N ARG A 246 -4.57 23.88 -17.31
CA ARG A 246 -4.14 25.27 -17.53
C ARG A 246 -3.33 25.41 -18.82
N LEU A 247 -2.39 24.49 -19.08
CA LEU A 247 -1.62 24.48 -20.32
C LEU A 247 -2.52 24.28 -21.55
N HIS A 248 -3.47 23.35 -21.49
CA HIS A 248 -4.44 23.14 -22.56
C HIS A 248 -5.24 24.43 -22.84
N HIS A 249 -5.70 25.13 -21.81
CA HIS A 249 -6.44 26.38 -21.97
C HIS A 249 -5.59 27.47 -22.64
N VAL A 250 -4.32 27.63 -22.26
CA VAL A 250 -3.41 28.62 -22.88
C VAL A 250 -3.20 28.33 -24.36
N VAL A 251 -3.04 27.06 -24.74
CA VAL A 251 -2.89 26.65 -26.13
C VAL A 251 -4.17 26.88 -26.93
N ASP A 252 -5.33 26.52 -26.38
CA ASP A 252 -6.60 26.68 -27.09
C ASP A 252 -6.96 28.15 -27.31
N ASP A 253 -6.79 29.00 -26.29
CA ASP A 253 -6.96 30.46 -26.40
C ASP A 253 -6.09 31.06 -27.52
N PHE A 254 -4.83 30.62 -27.60
CA PHE A 254 -3.90 31.06 -28.63
C PHE A 254 -4.36 30.61 -30.02
N CYS A 255 -4.73 29.34 -30.17
CA CYS A 255 -5.22 28.79 -31.42
C CYS A 255 -6.47 29.54 -31.90
N ASN A 256 -7.40 29.84 -31.00
CA ASN A 256 -8.63 30.57 -31.33
C ASN A 256 -8.33 32.01 -31.74
N THR A 257 -7.43 32.70 -31.03
CA THR A 257 -6.98 34.06 -31.37
C THR A 257 -6.32 34.11 -32.76
N LEU A 258 -5.47 33.11 -33.09
CA LEU A 258 -4.86 33.01 -34.41
C LEU A 258 -5.90 32.81 -35.51
N LYS A 259 -6.85 31.88 -35.31
CA LYS A 259 -7.94 31.64 -36.26
C LYS A 259 -8.75 32.91 -36.54
N GLU A 260 -9.10 33.67 -35.50
CA GLU A 260 -9.85 34.92 -35.62
C GLU A 260 -9.09 35.98 -36.43
N ARG A 261 -7.81 36.21 -36.12
CA ARG A 261 -6.98 37.19 -36.85
C ARG A 261 -6.75 36.79 -38.31
N THR A 262 -6.52 35.50 -38.57
CA THR A 262 -6.42 34.99 -39.94
C THR A 262 -7.74 35.21 -40.67
N HIS A 263 -8.86 34.89 -40.06
CA HIS A 263 -10.18 35.11 -40.65
C HIS A 263 -10.42 36.60 -40.96
N GLU A 264 -10.09 37.50 -40.02
CA GLU A 264 -10.24 38.95 -40.21
C GLU A 264 -9.35 39.47 -41.35
N SER A 265 -8.07 39.09 -41.38
CA SER A 265 -7.13 39.48 -42.43
C SER A 265 -7.61 39.03 -43.83
N HIS A 266 -8.06 37.77 -43.93
CA HIS A 266 -8.63 37.26 -45.17
C HIS A 266 -9.96 37.92 -45.54
N SER A 267 -10.80 38.27 -44.56
CA SER A 267 -12.05 39.00 -44.77
C SER A 267 -11.80 40.40 -45.33
N GLN A 268 -10.83 41.12 -44.77
CA GLN A 268 -10.39 42.43 -45.26
C GLN A 268 -9.85 42.35 -46.69
N LEU A 269 -8.96 41.39 -46.98
CA LEU A 269 -8.45 41.18 -48.33
C LEU A 269 -9.57 40.85 -49.34
N ARG A 270 -10.51 39.95 -48.95
CA ARG A 270 -11.68 39.63 -49.79
C ARG A 270 -12.54 40.85 -50.08
N LYS A 271 -12.71 41.75 -49.11
CA LYS A 271 -13.45 43.02 -49.29
C LYS A 271 -12.72 43.92 -50.29
N SER A 272 -11.42 44.17 -50.10
CA SER A 272 -10.60 44.97 -51.02
C SER A 272 -10.60 44.42 -52.45
N LEU A 273 -10.47 43.10 -52.61
CA LEU A 273 -10.55 42.43 -53.91
C LEU A 273 -11.93 42.60 -54.58
N ARG A 274 -13.01 42.51 -53.79
CA ARG A 274 -14.37 42.72 -54.28
C ARG A 274 -14.57 44.17 -54.75
N ASP A 275 -14.10 45.12 -53.98
CA ASP A 275 -14.21 46.55 -54.31
C ASP A 275 -13.42 46.87 -55.59
N ALA A 276 -12.18 46.39 -55.70
CA ALA A 276 -11.38 46.53 -56.92
C ALA A 276 -12.06 45.88 -58.15
N LYS A 277 -12.62 44.67 -57.99
CA LYS A 277 -13.38 43.99 -59.04
C LYS A 277 -14.58 44.82 -59.51
N ASN A 278 -15.33 45.42 -58.58
CA ASN A 278 -16.51 46.22 -58.91
C ASN A 278 -16.12 47.47 -59.72
N VAL A 279 -15.05 48.17 -59.34
CA VAL A 279 -14.52 49.32 -60.09
C VAL A 279 -14.13 48.92 -61.52
N LEU A 280 -13.43 47.80 -61.68
CA LEU A 280 -13.05 47.29 -63.00
C LEU A 280 -14.27 46.88 -63.85
N ALA A 281 -15.29 46.28 -63.23
CA ALA A 281 -16.53 45.93 -63.93
C ALA A 281 -17.28 47.17 -64.42
N GLU A 282 -17.34 48.24 -63.63
CA GLU A 282 -17.93 49.52 -64.05
C GLU A 282 -17.17 50.16 -65.21
N GLN A 283 -15.83 50.18 -65.15
CA GLN A 283 -14.98 50.63 -66.25
C GLN A 283 -15.22 49.79 -67.52
N GLN A 284 -15.32 48.48 -67.39
CA GLN A 284 -15.61 47.57 -68.51
C GLN A 284 -16.94 47.89 -69.18
N VAL A 285 -18.00 48.18 -68.42
CA VAL A 285 -19.31 48.58 -68.97
C VAL A 285 -19.18 49.88 -69.76
N LYS A 286 -18.47 50.89 -69.23
CA LYS A 286 -18.22 52.17 -69.92
C LYS A 286 -17.49 51.95 -71.25
N VAL A 287 -16.40 51.19 -71.24
CA VAL A 287 -15.62 50.87 -72.44
C VAL A 287 -16.47 50.10 -73.46
N THR A 288 -17.26 49.13 -73.01
CA THR A 288 -18.13 48.33 -73.90
C THR A 288 -19.22 49.17 -74.56
N SER A 289 -19.81 50.13 -73.83
CA SER A 289 -20.78 51.08 -74.39
C SER A 289 -20.17 51.96 -75.48
N HIS A 290 -19.00 52.55 -75.22
CA HIS A 290 -18.29 53.37 -76.21
C HIS A 290 -17.84 52.56 -77.42
N LYS A 291 -17.39 51.32 -77.22
CA LYS A 291 -17.13 50.36 -78.32
C LYS A 291 -18.37 50.20 -79.20
N ARG A 292 -19.55 49.93 -78.63
CA ARG A 292 -20.82 49.82 -79.39
C ARG A 292 -21.17 51.10 -80.14
N MET A 293 -20.97 52.27 -79.53
CA MET A 293 -21.22 53.55 -80.19
C MET A 293 -20.33 53.75 -81.42
N LEU A 294 -19.02 53.49 -81.28
CA LEU A 294 -18.06 53.55 -82.39
C LEU A 294 -18.43 52.56 -83.50
N THR A 295 -18.73 51.31 -83.15
CA THR A 295 -19.16 50.30 -84.13
C THR A 295 -20.42 50.72 -84.88
N ARG A 296 -21.42 51.32 -84.20
CA ARG A 296 -22.62 51.84 -84.87
C ARG A 296 -22.31 52.98 -85.83
N ALA A 297 -21.44 53.90 -85.43
CA ALA A 297 -21.05 55.04 -86.25
C ALA A 297 -20.32 54.58 -87.53
N THR A 298 -19.42 53.60 -87.43
CA THR A 298 -18.69 53.08 -88.60
C THR A 298 -19.56 52.22 -89.53
N THR A 299 -20.58 51.55 -89.02
CA THR A 299 -21.42 50.61 -89.80
C THR A 299 -22.61 51.26 -90.49
N VAL A 300 -23.22 52.28 -89.89
CA VAL A 300 -24.53 52.81 -90.33
C VAL A 300 -24.48 54.27 -90.79
N ALA A 301 -23.46 55.06 -90.43
CA ALA A 301 -23.45 56.49 -90.74
C ALA A 301 -23.17 56.77 -92.24
N PRO A 302 -23.90 57.71 -92.89
CA PRO A 302 -23.59 58.17 -94.25
C PRO A 302 -22.19 58.84 -94.34
N ARG A 303 -21.52 58.73 -95.50
CA ARG A 303 -20.11 59.18 -95.69
C ARG A 303 -19.80 60.60 -95.16
N PRO A 304 -20.61 61.65 -95.42
CA PRO A 304 -20.35 62.97 -94.86
C PRO A 304 -20.59 63.06 -93.34
N GLY A 305 -21.60 62.32 -92.83
CA GLY A 305 -21.94 62.29 -91.41
C GLY A 305 -20.89 61.62 -90.53
N LEU A 306 -20.12 60.69 -91.09
CA LEU A 306 -19.01 60.04 -90.40
C LEU A 306 -17.92 61.04 -90.00
N ILE A 307 -17.60 62.01 -90.87
CA ILE A 307 -16.57 63.05 -90.61
C ILE A 307 -16.94 63.87 -89.37
N PHE A 308 -18.20 64.29 -89.26
CA PHE A 308 -18.69 65.05 -88.12
C PHE A 308 -18.77 64.19 -86.85
N ALA A 309 -19.16 62.92 -86.97
CA ALA A 309 -19.21 61.98 -85.86
C ALA A 309 -17.81 61.61 -85.33
N THR A 310 -16.80 61.48 -86.20
CA THR A 310 -15.42 61.14 -85.81
C THR A 310 -14.87 62.14 -84.81
N LYS A 311 -15.01 63.45 -85.05
CA LYS A 311 -14.54 64.47 -84.09
C LYS A 311 -15.19 64.32 -82.71
N ALA A 312 -16.52 64.20 -82.68
CA ALA A 312 -17.28 64.08 -81.44
C ALA A 312 -17.03 62.76 -80.69
N LEU A 313 -16.79 61.65 -81.40
CA LEU A 313 -16.50 60.35 -80.79
C LEU A 313 -15.05 60.23 -80.32
N THR A 314 -14.10 60.82 -81.05
CA THR A 314 -12.69 60.89 -80.65
C THR A 314 -12.54 61.61 -79.32
N ASP A 315 -13.19 62.77 -79.16
CA ASP A 315 -13.16 63.51 -77.88
C ASP A 315 -13.71 62.64 -76.75
N ARG A 316 -14.86 61.99 -76.94
CA ARG A 316 -15.47 61.10 -75.93
C ARG A 316 -14.60 59.91 -75.55
N VAL A 317 -13.82 59.36 -76.48
CA VAL A 317 -12.91 58.25 -76.21
C VAL A 317 -11.64 58.72 -75.50
N ASN A 318 -11.10 59.88 -75.87
CA ASN A 318 -9.92 60.44 -75.23
C ASN A 318 -10.14 60.79 -73.75
N TYR A 319 -11.39 61.01 -73.34
CA TYR A 319 -11.77 61.19 -71.93
C TYR A 319 -12.06 59.88 -71.17
N LEU A 320 -11.97 58.71 -71.81
CA LEU A 320 -12.11 57.41 -71.12
C LEU A 320 -10.78 57.00 -70.49
N ASP A 321 -10.83 56.66 -69.20
CA ASP A 321 -9.72 55.98 -68.54
C ASP A 321 -9.74 54.49 -68.91
N ILE A 322 -8.79 54.07 -69.76
CA ILE A 322 -8.65 52.68 -70.26
C ILE A 322 -7.53 51.95 -69.51
N ASN A 323 -6.71 52.66 -68.72
CA ASN A 323 -5.56 52.07 -68.06
C ASN A 323 -5.98 51.34 -66.78
N VAL A 324 -5.94 50.00 -66.81
CA VAL A 324 -6.17 49.18 -65.62
C VAL A 324 -4.95 49.25 -64.70
N LYS A 325 -5.07 49.96 -63.57
CA LYS A 325 -4.07 49.93 -62.49
C LYS A 325 -4.61 49.12 -61.32
N LEU A 326 -4.16 47.87 -61.21
CA LEU A 326 -4.29 47.09 -59.97
C LEU A 326 -3.16 47.50 -59.04
N ALA A 327 -3.49 48.02 -57.85
CA ALA A 327 -2.49 48.33 -56.83
C ALA A 327 -1.78 47.03 -56.39
N GLY A 328 -0.45 47.05 -56.29
CA GLY A 328 0.37 45.88 -55.97
C GLY A 328 0.02 45.22 -54.62
N ASP A 329 -0.54 45.99 -53.68
CA ASP A 329 -0.95 45.52 -52.35
C ASP A 329 -2.14 44.55 -52.39
N VAL A 330 -2.92 44.56 -53.48
CA VAL A 330 -4.11 43.69 -53.66
C VAL A 330 -3.71 42.24 -53.96
N LEU A 331 -2.48 42.01 -54.43
CA LEU A 331 -1.98 40.69 -54.83
C LEU A 331 -1.15 39.98 -53.75
N ARG A 332 -0.84 40.65 -52.64
CA ARG A 332 -0.05 40.05 -51.56
C ARG A 332 -0.97 39.30 -50.59
N ASN A 333 -0.71 38.01 -50.39
CA ASN A 333 -1.41 37.23 -49.36
C ASN A 333 -1.03 37.73 -47.96
N PRO A 334 -1.97 37.76 -47.00
CA PRO A 334 -1.64 38.08 -45.61
C PRO A 334 -0.67 37.03 -45.05
N SER A 335 0.42 37.49 -44.45
CA SER A 335 1.39 36.65 -43.75
C SER A 335 0.90 36.32 -42.34
N THR A 336 1.00 35.06 -41.93
CA THR A 336 0.87 34.66 -40.51
C THR A 336 2.03 35.25 -39.72
N ASN A 337 1.71 36.05 -38.71
CA ASN A 337 2.67 36.92 -38.03
C ASN A 337 3.52 36.14 -37.01
N ALA A 338 4.84 36.05 -37.23
CA ALA A 338 5.77 35.31 -36.37
C ALA A 338 5.89 35.86 -34.94
N GLY A 339 5.65 37.16 -34.74
CA GLY A 339 5.79 37.81 -33.41
C GLY A 339 4.74 37.39 -32.38
N PHE A 340 3.64 36.75 -32.79
CA PHE A 340 2.59 36.31 -31.84
C PHE A 340 2.99 35.02 -31.11
N CYS A 341 3.77 34.16 -31.77
CA CYS A 341 4.25 32.88 -31.23
C CYS A 341 5.12 33.10 -29.99
N GLU A 342 5.98 34.12 -29.99
CA GLU A 342 6.92 34.41 -28.89
C GLU A 342 6.20 34.77 -27.58
N SER A 343 5.06 35.46 -27.66
CA SER A 343 4.28 35.83 -26.46
C SER A 343 3.65 34.61 -25.77
N VAL A 344 3.31 33.58 -26.54
CA VAL A 344 2.69 32.36 -26.03
C VAL A 344 3.70 31.35 -25.57
N VAL A 345 4.85 31.27 -26.24
CA VAL A 345 6.05 30.58 -25.74
C VAL A 345 6.35 31.03 -24.30
N ARG A 346 6.45 32.35 -24.04
CA ARG A 346 6.70 32.85 -22.67
C ARG A 346 5.62 32.48 -21.65
N ARG A 347 4.36 32.40 -22.09
CA ARG A 347 3.23 32.05 -21.20
C ARG A 347 3.21 30.56 -20.88
N ILE A 348 3.54 29.71 -21.86
CA ILE A 348 3.72 28.27 -21.69
C ILE A 348 4.92 28.00 -20.77
N GLU A 349 6.06 28.68 -21.00
CA GLU A 349 7.24 28.59 -20.14
C GLU A 349 6.92 28.92 -18.68
N LYS A 350 6.15 29.99 -18.44
CA LYS A 350 5.75 30.38 -17.08
C LYS A 350 4.90 29.31 -16.38
N GLU A 351 3.99 28.67 -17.09
CA GLU A 351 3.16 27.59 -16.55
C GLU A 351 3.97 26.32 -16.28
N LEU A 352 4.90 25.96 -17.17
CA LEU A 352 5.82 24.82 -16.98
C LEU A 352 6.73 25.01 -15.76
N HIS A 353 7.20 26.24 -15.50
CA HIS A 353 7.95 26.55 -14.27
C HIS A 353 7.13 26.39 -12.98
N GLY A 354 5.79 26.40 -13.07
CA GLY A 354 4.91 26.12 -11.93
C GLY A 354 4.81 24.63 -11.59
N ILE A 355 5.06 23.75 -12.57
CA ILE A 355 4.98 22.28 -12.44
C ILE A 355 6.24 21.70 -11.80
N ILE A 356 7.40 22.31 -12.07
CA ILE A 356 8.69 21.83 -11.58
C ILE A 356 8.84 22.20 -10.10
N ASP A 357 8.96 21.18 -9.25
CA ASP A 357 9.18 21.29 -7.80
C ASP A 357 10.24 22.37 -7.48
N PRO A 358 9.99 23.29 -6.52
CA PRO A 358 11.00 24.20 -6.01
C PRO A 358 12.34 23.55 -5.63
N ARG A 359 12.36 22.26 -5.29
CA ARG A 359 13.58 21.49 -4.99
C ARG A 359 14.30 20.95 -6.23
N ALA A 360 13.62 20.83 -7.37
CA ALA A 360 14.17 20.41 -8.67
C ALA A 360 14.62 21.60 -9.56
N LYS A 361 14.46 22.84 -9.07
CA LYS A 361 14.83 24.09 -9.78
C LYS A 361 16.28 24.18 -10.24
N SER A 362 17.16 23.27 -9.81
CA SER A 362 18.57 23.25 -10.20
C SER A 362 18.87 22.58 -11.54
N GLN A 363 17.93 21.86 -12.18
CA GLN A 363 18.23 21.01 -13.36
C GLN A 363 17.51 21.38 -14.67
N VAL A 364 16.60 22.37 -14.69
CA VAL A 364 15.88 22.73 -15.93
C VAL A 364 16.19 24.17 -16.30
N LYS A 365 17.10 24.38 -17.27
CA LYS A 365 17.57 25.72 -17.67
C LYS A 365 16.92 26.26 -18.94
N HIS A 366 16.47 25.41 -19.87
CA HIS A 366 15.95 25.84 -21.18
C HIS A 366 14.72 25.07 -21.64
N PHE A 367 13.77 25.77 -22.25
CA PHE A 367 12.62 25.22 -22.98
C PHE A 367 12.76 25.63 -24.45
N LEU A 368 12.96 24.68 -25.36
CA LEU A 368 12.87 24.96 -26.80
C LEU A 368 11.50 24.55 -27.31
N LEU A 369 10.74 25.47 -27.91
CA LEU A 369 9.48 25.21 -28.62
C LEU A 369 9.71 25.32 -30.14
N LEU A 370 9.67 24.20 -30.84
CA LEU A 370 9.78 24.15 -32.30
C LEU A 370 8.38 24.12 -32.92
N PHE A 371 8.07 25.07 -33.82
CA PHE A 371 6.85 25.09 -34.63
C PHE A 371 7.20 24.68 -36.07
N ASP A 372 6.48 23.72 -36.65
CA ASP A 372 6.68 23.28 -38.03
C ASP A 372 5.91 24.18 -39.01
N ASP A 373 6.59 24.74 -40.00
CA ASP A 373 6.06 25.73 -40.95
C ASP A 373 5.03 25.14 -41.94
N ASN A 374 4.86 23.81 -41.98
CA ASN A 374 4.05 23.09 -42.96
C ASN A 374 2.66 22.62 -42.46
N GLY A 375 2.00 23.38 -41.60
CA GLY A 375 0.57 23.18 -41.28
C GLY A 375 0.25 21.91 -40.50
N GLY A 376 1.26 21.19 -40.01
CA GLY A 376 1.12 20.13 -39.01
C GLY A 376 1.68 20.61 -37.69
N GLY A 377 0.84 21.15 -36.81
CA GLY A 377 1.26 21.67 -35.51
C GLY A 377 1.99 20.59 -34.70
N GLY A 378 3.27 20.77 -34.44
CA GLY A 378 3.98 20.04 -33.40
C GLY A 378 4.64 21.06 -32.53
N CYS A 379 4.55 20.91 -31.21
CA CYS A 379 5.40 21.59 -30.24
C CYS A 379 6.30 20.53 -29.61
N VAL A 380 7.58 20.55 -29.92
CA VAL A 380 8.56 19.78 -29.15
C VAL A 380 9.05 20.69 -28.03
N VAL A 381 9.01 20.24 -26.78
CA VAL A 381 9.64 20.90 -25.63
C VAL A 381 10.89 20.12 -25.29
N ILE A 382 12.06 20.70 -25.57
CA ILE A 382 13.36 20.13 -25.19
C ILE A 382 13.83 20.81 -23.91
N VAL A 383 14.20 20.00 -22.92
CA VAL A 383 14.91 20.45 -21.72
C VAL A 383 16.37 20.04 -21.89
N ASP A 384 17.25 21.01 -22.10
CA ASP A 384 18.70 20.76 -22.07
C ASP A 384 19.25 21.05 -20.68
N ASP A 385 20.16 20.18 -20.29
CA ASP A 385 20.88 20.18 -19.01
C ASP A 385 22.38 20.25 -19.40
N ASP A 386 22.87 21.45 -19.68
CA ASP A 386 24.25 21.62 -20.19
C ASP A 386 25.25 21.84 -19.05
N ASP A 387 26.25 20.93 -19.02
CA ASP A 387 27.68 21.20 -18.93
C ASP A 387 28.47 19.88 -19.16
N ASP A 388 28.51 19.34 -20.40
CA ASP A 388 29.67 18.54 -20.90
C ASP A 388 29.57 18.22 -22.41
N GLU A 389 30.44 18.86 -23.19
CA GLU A 389 30.44 18.98 -24.66
C GLU A 389 30.92 17.71 -25.42
N ALA A 390 30.57 16.49 -24.99
CA ALA A 390 31.07 15.31 -25.71
C ALA A 390 30.17 14.09 -25.87
N ASN A 391 29.11 13.83 -25.08
CA ASN A 391 28.38 12.57 -25.29
C ASN A 391 26.99 12.36 -24.67
N ARG A 392 26.18 13.41 -24.42
CA ARG A 392 24.78 13.20 -23.97
C ARG A 392 23.78 13.67 -25.01
N LYS A 393 22.87 12.75 -25.38
CA LYS A 393 21.71 13.05 -26.22
C LYS A 393 20.73 13.91 -25.41
N PRO A 394 20.10 14.94 -25.99
CA PRO A 394 19.14 15.79 -25.29
C PRO A 394 18.00 14.95 -24.70
N THR A 395 17.62 15.24 -23.45
CA THR A 395 16.52 14.56 -22.76
C THR A 395 15.20 15.21 -23.18
N ILE A 396 14.49 14.56 -24.11
CA ILE A 396 13.19 15.04 -24.58
C ILE A 396 12.14 14.74 -23.49
N LEU A 397 11.88 15.70 -22.59
CA LEU A 397 10.90 15.52 -21.52
C LEU A 397 9.45 15.63 -22.00
N LEU A 398 9.15 16.38 -23.08
CA LEU A 398 7.77 16.59 -23.55
C LEU A 398 7.69 16.73 -25.08
N LYS A 399 6.98 15.81 -25.75
CA LYS A 399 6.70 15.90 -27.20
C LYS A 399 5.19 16.04 -27.44
N ILE A 400 4.73 17.25 -27.78
CA ILE A 400 3.33 17.54 -28.09
C ILE A 400 3.14 17.46 -29.60
N LYS A 401 2.47 16.41 -30.08
CA LYS A 401 2.18 16.22 -31.51
C LYS A 401 0.73 16.62 -31.80
N MET A 402 0.50 17.79 -32.39
CA MET A 402 -0.85 18.21 -32.81
C MET A 402 -1.14 17.66 -34.22
N LYS A 403 -1.67 16.44 -34.30
CA LYS A 403 -2.26 15.98 -35.56
C LYS A 403 -3.62 16.64 -35.75
N SER A 404 -3.86 17.14 -36.96
CA SER A 404 -5.03 17.92 -37.36
C SER A 404 -6.38 17.18 -37.34
N LYS A 405 -6.61 16.22 -36.44
CA LYS A 405 -7.95 15.63 -36.23
C LYS A 405 -8.19 14.78 -34.97
N GLU A 406 -7.23 14.56 -34.08
CA GLU A 406 -7.46 13.86 -32.79
C GLU A 406 -6.29 14.16 -31.83
N PHE A 407 -6.59 14.63 -30.62
CA PHE A 407 -5.63 14.93 -29.55
C PHE A 407 -5.59 13.75 -28.55
N ASN A 408 -4.76 12.73 -28.79
CA ASN A 408 -4.79 11.51 -27.95
C ASN A 408 -3.43 11.10 -27.34
N SER A 409 -2.42 11.97 -27.30
CA SER A 409 -1.17 11.60 -26.59
C SER A 409 -0.31 12.80 -26.19
N LEU A 410 -0.15 13.01 -24.88
CA LEU A 410 0.97 13.75 -24.29
C LEU A 410 2.03 12.71 -23.88
N ILE A 411 3.23 12.79 -24.46
CA ILE A 411 4.34 11.90 -24.11
C ILE A 411 5.29 12.66 -23.20
N ILE A 412 5.35 12.23 -21.94
CA ILE A 412 6.32 12.68 -20.95
C ILE A 412 7.37 11.58 -20.80
N CYS A 413 8.65 11.87 -21.06
CA CYS A 413 9.74 10.91 -20.88
C CYS A 413 10.64 11.37 -19.74
N ASP A 414 10.64 10.63 -18.63
CA ASP A 414 11.65 10.77 -17.59
C ASP A 414 13.00 10.17 -18.06
N SER A 415 14.09 10.68 -17.49
CA SER A 415 15.50 10.25 -17.58
C SER A 415 15.73 8.74 -17.45
N SER A 416 14.74 7.98 -16.98
CA SER A 416 14.71 6.52 -16.90
C SER A 416 14.16 5.79 -18.15
N SER A 417 13.90 6.49 -19.27
CA SER A 417 13.43 5.93 -20.56
C SER A 417 12.07 5.22 -20.51
N LYS A 418 11.22 5.53 -19.52
CA LYS A 418 9.82 5.07 -19.52
C LYS A 418 8.95 6.07 -20.26
N ILE A 419 8.38 5.62 -21.38
CA ILE A 419 7.40 6.37 -22.17
C ILE A 419 6.07 6.30 -21.42
N PHE A 420 5.62 7.41 -20.84
CA PHE A 420 4.25 7.54 -20.36
C PHE A 420 3.39 8.11 -21.50
N ASN A 421 2.53 7.27 -22.07
CA ASN A 421 1.42 7.72 -22.91
C ASN A 421 0.29 8.15 -21.95
N ILE A 422 0.06 9.45 -21.85
CA ILE A 422 -1.16 9.96 -21.21
C ILE A 422 -2.21 10.00 -22.32
N HIS A 423 -3.19 9.08 -22.24
CA HIS A 423 -4.25 8.88 -23.21
C HIS A 423 -5.37 9.91 -23.08
#